data_AF-J1S6V5-F1
#
_entry.id   AF-J1S6V5-F1
#
_cell.length_a   1.000
_cell.length_b   1.000
_cell.length_c   1.000
_cell.angle_alpha   90.00
_cell.angle_beta   90.00
_cell.angle_gamma   90.00
#
_symmetry.space_group_name_H-M   'P 1'
#
loop_
_entity.id
_entity.type
_entity.pdbx_description
1 polymer ?
#
loop_
_entity_poly.entity_id
_entity_poly.type
_entity_poly.pdbx_seq_one_letter_code
_entity_poly.pdbx_strand_id
1 'polypeptide(L)'
;MNSEELLALLSAVGHAQRLRVIGELADGRLYVSELARRLGMSRPLLYMHLDRLEKAGLVAGRLELSEDGKALKYFELTPFELKLNVATVLAALREDRAAAPPEAAEDGAGAAEPPAAKRPNTSRGTRT
;
A
#
# COMPACT_ATOMS: atom_id res chain seq x y z
N MET A 1 8.54 6.40 -0.65
CA MET A 1 7.22 5.77 -0.85
C MET A 1 7.42 4.47 -1.59
N ASN A 2 7.28 3.36 -0.91
CA ASN A 2 7.36 2.03 -1.52
C ASN A 2 5.99 1.62 -2.12
N SER A 3 5.89 0.42 -2.72
CA SER A 3 4.63 0.01 -3.35
C SER A 3 3.50 -0.23 -2.34
N GLU A 4 3.80 -0.73 -1.15
CA GLU A 4 2.82 -0.94 -0.08
C GLU A 4 2.20 0.39 0.38
N GLU A 5 3.03 1.40 0.63
CA GLU A 5 2.60 2.75 1.02
C GLU A 5 1.76 3.42 -0.08
N LEU A 6 2.17 3.28 -1.35
CA LEU A 6 1.40 3.80 -2.48
C LEU A 6 0.04 3.10 -2.59
N LEU A 7 -0.01 1.77 -2.45
CA LEU A 7 -1.25 0.99 -2.50
C LEU A 7 -2.16 1.30 -1.31
N ALA A 8 -1.61 1.54 -0.12
CA ALA A 8 -2.37 1.95 1.05
C ALA A 8 -3.07 3.31 0.80
N LEU A 9 -2.33 4.28 0.26
CA LEU A 9 -2.86 5.59 -0.08
C LEU A 9 -3.95 5.51 -1.17
N LEU A 10 -3.67 4.80 -2.26
CA LEU A 10 -4.63 4.60 -3.36
C LEU A 10 -5.89 3.86 -2.89
N SER A 11 -5.73 2.84 -2.06
CA SER A 11 -6.87 2.13 -1.46
C SER A 11 -7.68 3.06 -0.57
N ALA A 12 -7.04 3.95 0.20
CA ALA A 12 -7.74 4.90 1.06
C ALA A 12 -8.55 5.93 0.24
N VAL A 13 -8.04 6.44 -0.88
CA VAL A 13 -8.81 7.40 -1.70
C VAL A 13 -9.75 6.73 -2.72
N GLY A 14 -9.56 5.44 -3.02
CA GLY A 14 -10.35 4.67 -3.99
C GLY A 14 -11.79 4.32 -3.58
N HIS A 15 -12.42 5.09 -2.69
CA HIS A 15 -13.79 4.82 -2.22
C HIS A 15 -14.58 6.10 -2.02
N ALA A 16 -15.78 6.16 -2.62
CA ALA A 16 -16.61 7.37 -2.67
C ALA A 16 -16.84 8.02 -1.30
N GLN A 17 -17.19 7.23 -0.27
CA GLN A 17 -17.44 7.79 1.06
C GLN A 17 -16.19 8.40 1.72
N ARG A 18 -14.98 7.90 1.41
CA ARG A 18 -13.73 8.44 1.96
C ARG A 18 -13.39 9.77 1.29
N LEU A 19 -13.66 9.91 -0.01
CA LEU A 19 -13.57 11.19 -0.70
C LEU A 19 -14.57 12.22 -0.14
N ARG A 20 -15.80 11.79 0.18
CA ARG A 20 -16.79 12.68 0.83
C ARG A 20 -16.33 13.13 2.23
N VAL A 21 -15.75 12.23 3.01
CA VAL A 21 -15.13 12.59 4.31
C VAL A 21 -14.05 13.66 4.12
N ILE A 22 -13.16 13.50 3.13
CA ILE A 22 -12.13 14.49 2.83
C ILE A 22 -12.76 15.84 2.45
N GLY A 23 -13.81 15.82 1.62
CA GLY A 23 -14.54 17.03 1.23
C GLY A 23 -15.16 17.78 2.42
N GLU A 24 -15.80 17.07 3.35
CA GLU A 24 -16.38 17.68 4.55
C GLU A 24 -15.34 18.27 5.52
N LEU A 25 -14.11 17.72 5.51
CA LEU A 25 -13.00 18.19 6.35
C LEU A 25 -12.15 19.28 5.67
N ALA A 26 -12.45 19.64 4.42
CA ALA A 26 -11.68 20.64 3.68
C ALA A 26 -11.82 22.06 4.29
N ASP A 27 -12.98 22.36 4.87
CA ASP A 27 -13.25 23.65 5.51
C ASP A 27 -12.80 23.70 6.98
N GLY A 28 -12.25 22.61 7.50
CA GLY A 28 -11.70 22.53 8.86
C GLY A 28 -12.02 21.25 9.60
N ARG A 29 -11.74 21.27 10.90
CA ARG A 29 -11.91 20.11 11.78
C ARG A 29 -13.36 19.91 12.19
N LEU A 30 -13.81 18.66 12.22
CA LEU A 30 -15.16 18.27 12.68
C LEU A 30 -15.06 17.14 13.69
N TYR A 31 -15.99 17.10 14.65
CA TYR A 31 -16.10 15.96 15.55
C TYR A 31 -16.95 14.85 14.92
N VAL A 32 -16.70 13.60 15.32
CA VAL A 32 -17.24 12.40 14.65
C VAL A 32 -18.76 12.41 14.51
N SER A 33 -19.51 12.85 15.53
CA SER A 33 -20.98 12.85 15.46
C SER A 33 -21.54 13.91 14.52
N GLU A 34 -20.87 15.06 14.34
CA GLU A 34 -21.27 16.04 13.34
C GLU A 34 -21.00 15.53 11.93
N LEU A 35 -19.78 15.02 11.69
CA LEU A 35 -19.38 14.47 10.40
C LEU A 35 -20.30 13.32 9.95
N ALA A 36 -20.71 12.44 10.88
CA ALA A 36 -21.66 11.37 10.62
C ALA A 36 -23.04 11.90 10.16
N ARG A 37 -23.54 12.97 10.78
CA ARG A 37 -24.82 13.60 10.43
C ARG A 37 -24.76 14.25 9.04
N ARG A 38 -23.69 14.99 8.74
CA ARG A 38 -23.50 15.65 7.43
C ARG A 38 -23.43 14.62 6.29
N LEU A 39 -22.71 13.53 6.53
CA LEU A 39 -22.52 12.49 5.52
C LEU A 39 -23.70 11.50 5.40
N GLY A 40 -24.65 11.53 6.34
CA GLY A 40 -25.76 10.59 6.40
C GLY A 40 -25.30 9.16 6.73
N MET A 41 -24.23 9.01 7.52
CA MET A 41 -23.64 7.72 7.87
C MET A 41 -23.81 7.37 9.34
N SER A 42 -23.86 6.08 9.65
CA SER A 42 -23.78 5.62 11.04
C SER A 42 -22.37 5.88 11.59
N ARG A 43 -22.27 6.16 12.90
CA ARG A 43 -20.97 6.38 13.57
C ARG A 43 -20.01 5.19 13.43
N PRO A 44 -20.45 3.92 13.58
CA PRO A 44 -19.57 2.77 13.38
C PRO A 44 -18.98 2.71 11.95
N LEU A 45 -19.80 2.95 10.92
CA LEU A 45 -19.34 2.95 9.53
C LEU A 45 -18.34 4.09 9.28
N LEU A 46 -18.63 5.28 9.80
CA LEU A 46 -17.71 6.41 9.69
C LEU A 46 -16.36 6.12 10.37
N TYR A 47 -16.34 5.48 11.54
CA TYR A 47 -15.09 5.08 12.20
C TYR A 47 -14.26 4.14 11.33
N MET A 48 -14.88 3.20 10.61
CA MET A 48 -14.14 2.33 9.68
C MET A 48 -13.50 3.12 8.53
N HIS A 49 -14.17 4.17 8.04
CA HIS A 49 -13.60 5.03 7.01
C HIS A 49 -12.48 5.93 7.55
N LEU A 50 -12.68 6.52 8.73
CA LEU A 50 -11.69 7.36 9.39
C LEU A 50 -10.43 6.57 9.75
N ASP A 51 -10.55 5.34 10.28
CA ASP A 51 -9.40 4.47 10.58
C ASP A 51 -8.55 4.19 9.34
N ARG A 52 -9.19 3.95 8.18
CA ARG A 52 -8.47 3.73 6.91
C ARG A 52 -7.78 4.99 6.41
N LEU A 53 -8.43 6.14 6.52
CA LEU A 53 -7.84 7.43 6.14
C LEU A 53 -6.68 7.81 7.08
N GLU A 54 -6.81 7.54 8.38
CA GLU A 54 -5.80 7.84 9.40
C GLU A 54 -4.57 6.95 9.22
N LYS A 55 -4.76 5.65 8.95
CA LYS A 55 -3.66 4.73 8.59
C LYS A 55 -2.93 5.10 7.31
N ALA A 56 -3.62 5.75 6.37
CA ALA A 56 -3.01 6.29 5.16
C ALA A 56 -2.40 7.68 5.36
N GLY A 57 -2.45 8.23 6.58
CA GLY A 57 -1.90 9.54 6.91
C GLY A 57 -2.63 10.71 6.24
N LEU A 58 -3.90 10.53 5.86
CA LEU A 58 -4.73 11.55 5.19
C LEU A 58 -5.57 12.40 6.16
N VAL A 59 -5.81 11.87 7.35
CA VAL A 59 -6.53 12.56 8.44
C VAL A 59 -5.83 12.27 9.76
N ALA A 60 -6.03 13.15 10.74
CA ALA A 60 -5.58 12.95 12.11
C ALA A 60 -6.74 13.10 13.09
N GLY A 61 -6.90 12.14 14.01
CA GLY A 61 -7.88 12.20 15.09
C GLY A 61 -7.28 12.71 16.39
N ARG A 62 -7.94 13.67 17.07
CA ARG A 62 -7.58 14.15 18.40
C ARG A 62 -8.75 14.09 19.37
N LEU A 63 -8.48 13.64 20.60
CA LEU A 63 -9.45 13.68 21.69
C LEU A 63 -9.28 15.02 22.42
N GLU A 64 -10.34 15.79 22.50
CA GLU A 64 -10.40 17.07 23.22
C GLU A 64 -11.55 17.01 24.24
N LEU A 65 -11.37 17.62 25.41
CA LEU A 65 -12.47 17.82 26.35
C LEU A 65 -13.28 19.05 25.94
N SER A 66 -14.59 18.88 25.82
CA SER A 66 -15.54 19.97 25.72
C SER A 66 -15.62 20.77 27.03
N GLU A 67 -16.16 21.98 26.97
CA GLU A 67 -16.48 22.83 28.13
C GLU A 67 -17.41 22.10 29.13
N ASP A 68 -18.26 21.21 28.62
CA ASP A 68 -19.15 20.36 29.43
C ASP A 68 -18.44 19.13 30.05
N GLY A 69 -17.12 19.01 29.91
CA GLY A 69 -16.34 17.86 30.38
C GLY A 69 -16.46 16.59 29.53
N LYS A 70 -17.16 16.65 28.40
CA LYS A 70 -17.31 15.50 27.48
C LYS A 70 -16.09 15.36 26.59
N ALA A 71 -15.49 14.17 26.54
CA ALA A 71 -14.45 13.86 25.57
C ALA A 71 -15.04 13.74 24.16
N LEU A 72 -14.62 14.61 23.24
CA LEU A 72 -15.01 14.62 21.84
C LEU A 72 -13.80 14.26 20.98
N LYS A 73 -13.99 13.35 20.03
CA LYS A 73 -12.96 13.03 19.02
C LYS A 73 -13.18 13.92 17.80
N TYR A 74 -12.23 14.82 17.56
CA TYR A 74 -12.13 15.66 16.37
C TYR A 74 -11.26 14.99 15.31
N PHE A 75 -11.57 15.23 14.05
CA PHE A 75 -10.75 14.85 12.92
C PHE A 75 -10.51 16.07 12.03
N GLU A 76 -9.32 16.12 11.44
CA GLU A 76 -8.91 17.13 10.47
C GLU A 76 -8.08 16.48 9.35
N LEU A 77 -7.97 17.16 8.22
CA LEU A 77 -7.04 16.76 7.16
C LEU A 77 -5.61 16.99 7.60
N THR A 78 -4.73 16.04 7.28
CA THR A 78 -3.29 16.27 7.26
C THR A 78 -2.91 16.87 5.89
N PRO A 79 -1.82 17.63 5.80
CA PRO A 79 -1.30 18.04 4.50
C PRO A 79 -0.84 16.83 3.68
N PHE A 80 -1.39 16.64 2.49
CA PHE A 80 -0.97 15.59 1.56
C PHE A 80 -1.07 16.05 0.10
N GLU A 81 -0.25 15.45 -0.76
CA GLU A 81 -0.34 15.57 -2.21
C GLU A 81 -0.15 14.18 -2.83
N LEU A 82 -1.01 13.81 -3.79
CA LEU A 82 -0.90 12.56 -4.54
C LEU A 82 -0.75 12.85 -6.03
N LYS A 83 0.46 12.61 -6.56
CA LYS A 83 0.74 12.65 -8.00
C LYS A 83 0.95 11.25 -8.54
N LEU A 84 -0.09 10.67 -9.16
CA LEU A 84 -0.02 9.35 -9.78
C LEU A 84 0.34 9.46 -11.26
N ASN A 85 1.48 8.88 -11.64
CA ASN A 85 1.92 8.72 -13.02
C ASN A 85 2.88 7.52 -13.12
N VAL A 86 3.31 7.19 -14.34
CA VAL A 86 4.24 6.06 -14.59
C VAL A 86 5.54 6.18 -13.77
N ALA A 87 6.10 7.38 -13.64
CA ALA A 87 7.33 7.60 -12.89
C ALA A 87 7.14 7.33 -11.39
N THR A 88 6.01 7.74 -10.81
CA THR A 88 5.67 7.44 -9.41
C THR A 88 5.59 5.93 -9.17
N VAL A 89 4.96 5.19 -10.09
CA VAL A 89 4.86 3.72 -9.99
C VAL A 89 6.23 3.05 -10.10
N LEU A 90 7.04 3.46 -11.08
CA LEU A 90 8.39 2.92 -11.25
C LEU A 90 9.30 3.23 -10.05
N ALA A 91 9.16 4.41 -9.43
CA ALA A 91 9.89 4.76 -8.23
C ALA A 91 9.52 3.84 -7.05
N ALA A 92 8.22 3.61 -6.81
CA ALA A 92 7.76 2.72 -5.76
C ALA A 92 8.29 1.28 -5.92
N LEU A 93 8.25 0.72 -7.14
CA LEU A 93 8.78 -0.62 -7.42
C LEU A 93 10.32 -0.73 -7.30
N ARG A 94 11.04 0.38 -7.48
CA ARG A 94 12.49 0.42 -7.24
C ARG A 94 12.80 0.43 -5.75
N GLU A 95 12.01 1.16 -4.96
CA GLU A 95 12.15 1.22 -3.51
C GLU A 95 12.00 -0.16 -2.87
N ASP A 96 11.02 -0.96 -3.31
CA ASP A 96 10.84 -2.34 -2.83
C ASP A 96 12.10 -3.19 -3.01
N ARG A 97 12.82 -3.01 -4.13
CA ARG A 97 14.06 -3.73 -4.42
C ARG A 97 15.24 -3.23 -3.60
N ALA A 98 15.28 -1.93 -3.29
CA ALA A 98 16.32 -1.34 -2.45
C ALA A 98 16.16 -1.72 -0.97
N ALA A 99 14.91 -1.97 -0.53
CA ALA A 99 14.60 -2.42 0.83
C ALA A 99 14.78 -3.95 1.03
N ALA A 100 14.98 -4.73 -0.04
CA ALA A 100 15.23 -6.16 0.06
C ALA A 100 16.67 -6.43 0.54
N PRO A 101 16.89 -7.26 1.58
CA PRO A 101 18.22 -7.68 1.98
C PRO A 101 18.95 -8.43 0.85
N PRO A 102 20.29 -8.33 0.75
CA PRO A 102 21.08 -8.97 -0.31
C PRO A 102 21.18 -10.52 -0.23
N GLU A 103 20.40 -11.21 0.59
CA GLU A 103 20.56 -12.66 0.87
C GLU A 103 19.58 -13.58 0.13
N ALA A 104 19.41 -13.39 -1.18
CA ALA A 104 18.71 -14.39 -2.01
C ALA A 104 19.38 -14.63 -3.38
N ALA A 105 20.64 -14.23 -3.52
CA ALA A 105 21.39 -14.34 -4.76
C ALA A 105 22.68 -15.16 -4.64
N GLU A 106 22.84 -16.02 -3.62
CA GLU A 106 23.89 -17.05 -3.62
C GLU A 106 23.37 -18.32 -2.92
N ASP A 107 22.67 -19.18 -3.65
CA ASP A 107 22.63 -20.62 -3.41
C ASP A 107 22.09 -21.31 -4.68
N GLY A 108 22.95 -21.43 -5.68
CA GLY A 108 22.58 -22.02 -6.97
C GLY A 108 23.73 -22.25 -7.94
N ALA A 109 24.99 -22.27 -7.49
CA ALA A 109 26.13 -22.55 -8.35
C ALA A 109 27.16 -23.42 -7.64
N GLY A 110 27.10 -24.74 -7.86
CA GLY A 110 28.25 -25.62 -7.61
C GLY A 110 27.94 -27.07 -7.29
N ALA A 111 27.57 -27.88 -8.30
CA ALA A 111 28.12 -29.22 -8.54
C ALA A 111 27.28 -29.98 -9.60
N ALA A 112 27.63 -29.80 -10.87
CA ALA A 112 27.36 -30.81 -11.89
C ALA A 112 28.58 -30.87 -12.82
N GLU A 113 29.42 -31.85 -12.53
CA GLU A 113 30.63 -32.22 -13.27
C GLU A 113 30.27 -32.60 -14.73
N PRO A 114 31.07 -32.19 -15.74
CA PRO A 114 30.71 -32.41 -17.14
C PRO A 114 30.98 -33.87 -17.57
N PRO A 115 30.12 -34.50 -18.40
CA PRO A 115 30.40 -35.82 -18.94
C PRO A 115 31.46 -35.75 -20.05
N ALA A 116 32.50 -36.58 -19.93
CA ALA A 116 33.55 -36.74 -20.91
C ALA A 116 33.03 -37.40 -22.22
N ALA A 117 33.31 -36.77 -23.36
CA ALA A 117 33.02 -37.31 -24.69
C ALA A 117 34.28 -37.91 -25.35
N LYS A 118 34.16 -39.12 -25.91
CA LYS A 118 34.94 -39.70 -27.04
C LYS A 118 34.28 -41.03 -27.43
N ARG A 119 34.11 -41.47 -28.68
CA ARG A 119 33.95 -40.93 -30.04
C ARG A 119 33.48 -42.18 -30.89
N PRO A 120 32.97 -42.01 -32.12
CA PRO A 120 32.11 -43.00 -32.77
C PRO A 120 32.88 -44.09 -33.52
N ASN A 121 32.29 -45.27 -33.70
CA ASN A 121 32.66 -46.14 -34.83
C ASN A 121 31.41 -46.65 -35.56
N THR A 122 31.54 -46.61 -36.88
CA THR A 122 30.51 -46.59 -37.91
C THR A 122 30.10 -48.01 -38.36
N SER A 123 28.86 -48.08 -38.83
CA SER A 123 28.18 -49.23 -39.44
C SER A 123 28.86 -49.89 -40.64
N ARG A 124 28.62 -51.20 -40.81
CA ARG A 124 28.31 -52.01 -42.03
C ARG A 124 28.85 -53.42 -41.79
N GLY A 125 28.22 -54.53 -42.14
CA GLY A 125 27.03 -54.83 -42.91
C GLY A 125 26.89 -56.37 -43.05
N THR A 126 25.78 -56.77 -43.67
CA THR A 126 25.21 -58.09 -43.95
C THR A 126 26.10 -59.20 -44.57
N ARG A 127 25.85 -60.47 -44.19
CA ARG A 127 25.88 -61.77 -44.94
C ARG A 127 26.18 -62.90 -43.95
N THR A 128 25.63 -64.11 -43.97
CA THR A 128 24.76 -64.91 -44.85
C THR A 128 24.03 -65.90 -43.93
#